data_AF-A0A4V1RR24-F1
#
_entry.id   AF-A0A4V1RR24-F1
#
_cell.length_a   1.000
_cell.length_b   1.000
_cell.length_c   1.000
_cell.angle_alpha   90.00
_cell.angle_beta   90.00
_cell.angle_gamma   90.00
#
_symmetry.space_group_name_H-M   'P 1'
#
loop_
_entity.id
_entity.type
_entity.pdbx_description
1 polymer ?
#
loop_
_entity_poly.entity_id
_entity_poly.type
_entity_poly.pdbx_seq_one_letter_code
_entity_poly.pdbx_strand_id
1 'polypeptide(L)'
;MSHLAAPSIQRLSAPPDATNGRSSADGVDASDASGVLDERHRLAEFAQLVQALSAAPDETVRLQLAVDSTVKLVTRCDHAGITINAKRGLFTRLSSDDVGQRADELQLEMGEGPCLDVAQDQDTLVSADLARERRWPTWAARVHRELGVGSMMSVPVHTYGALSLYARHGQHFDTDDVAVGHTIAAHLAVVMTTAREIDHLGLALVSRIVIGRAEGILMERLDLDADRAFDYLRRVSSQTNVKLIDIAEEIARSRALPHLA
;
A
#
# COMPACT_ATOMS: atom_id res chain seq x y z
N MET A 1 -35.73 10.56 -11.83
CA MET A 1 -34.99 9.36 -12.32
C MET A 1 -34.13 9.82 -13.47
N SER A 2 -32.91 10.25 -13.18
CA SER A 2 -31.98 10.78 -14.17
C SER A 2 -30.76 9.88 -14.17
N HIS A 3 -30.63 9.08 -15.22
CA HIS A 3 -29.46 8.26 -15.49
C HIS A 3 -28.26 9.18 -15.77
N LEU A 4 -27.29 9.23 -14.85
CA LEU A 4 -25.97 9.77 -15.13
C LEU A 4 -25.17 8.66 -15.83
N ALA A 5 -24.83 8.88 -17.09
CA ALA A 5 -23.99 7.98 -17.86
C ALA A 5 -22.54 8.06 -17.35
N ALA A 6 -21.93 6.91 -17.06
CA ALA A 6 -20.51 6.80 -16.70
C ALA A 6 -19.62 7.16 -17.91
N PRO A 7 -18.52 7.91 -17.73
CA PRO A 7 -17.58 8.16 -18.83
C PRO A 7 -16.77 6.90 -19.16
N SER A 8 -16.56 6.68 -20.45
CA SER A 8 -15.90 5.50 -21.01
C SER A 8 -14.43 5.38 -20.55
N ILE A 9 -14.11 4.28 -19.87
CA ILE A 9 -12.76 3.85 -19.53
C ILE A 9 -12.01 3.49 -20.81
N GLN A 10 -10.95 4.23 -21.13
CA GLN A 10 -10.09 3.92 -22.27
C GLN A 10 -9.12 2.80 -21.87
N ARG A 11 -9.53 1.54 -22.11
CA ARG A 11 -8.64 0.37 -22.04
C ARG A 11 -7.68 0.41 -23.24
N LEU A 12 -6.39 0.25 -22.98
CA LEU A 12 -5.39 0.17 -24.05
C LEU A 12 -5.65 -1.07 -24.92
N SER A 13 -5.89 -0.85 -26.21
CA SER A 13 -5.99 -1.90 -27.24
C SER A 13 -4.64 -2.09 -27.91
N ALA A 14 -4.25 -3.34 -28.17
CA ALA A 14 -3.00 -3.72 -28.82
C ALA A 14 -2.91 -3.27 -30.30
N PRO A 15 -1.72 -2.96 -30.85
CA PRO A 15 -1.54 -2.61 -32.26
C PRO A 15 -1.54 -3.84 -33.18
N PRO A 16 -1.81 -3.69 -34.50
CA PRO A 16 -2.00 -4.80 -35.43
C PRO A 16 -0.66 -5.39 -35.93
N ASP A 17 -0.69 -6.70 -36.20
CA ASP A 17 0.38 -7.52 -36.79
C ASP A 17 0.93 -6.91 -38.09
N ALA A 18 2.26 -6.81 -38.16
CA ALA A 18 3.00 -6.58 -39.40
C ALA A 18 3.81 -7.84 -39.77
N THR A 19 3.32 -8.57 -40.77
CA THR A 19 4.02 -9.69 -41.38
C THR A 19 5.13 -9.23 -42.33
N ASN A 20 6.35 -9.67 -42.02
CA ASN A 20 7.36 -10.30 -42.88
C ASN A 20 8.16 -9.48 -43.94
N GLY A 21 9.49 -9.50 -43.80
CA GLY A 21 10.48 -9.19 -44.85
C GLY A 21 11.88 -9.67 -44.41
N ARG A 22 12.48 -10.61 -45.14
CA ARG A 22 13.67 -11.41 -44.77
C ARG A 22 15.02 -10.68 -44.90
N SER A 23 15.92 -11.03 -43.96
CA SER A 23 17.36 -11.35 -44.09
C SER A 23 18.37 -10.29 -44.53
N SER A 24 19.29 -9.94 -43.63
CA SER A 24 20.75 -10.10 -43.83
C SER A 24 21.45 -10.14 -42.47
N ALA A 25 22.31 -11.14 -42.29
CA ALA A 25 23.15 -11.36 -41.12
C ALA A 25 24.36 -10.41 -41.10
N ASP A 26 24.95 -10.28 -39.91
CA ASP A 26 26.16 -9.53 -39.55
C ASP A 26 25.97 -8.05 -39.17
N GLY A 27 25.38 -7.87 -37.98
CA GLY A 27 25.45 -6.65 -37.19
C GLY A 27 24.70 -6.85 -35.89
N VAL A 28 25.39 -7.26 -34.82
CA VAL A 28 24.82 -7.14 -33.46
C VAL A 28 24.74 -5.64 -33.18
N ASP A 29 23.54 -5.09 -33.29
CA ASP A 29 23.27 -3.66 -33.26
C ASP A 29 23.56 -3.10 -31.86
N ALA A 30 24.26 -1.98 -31.77
CA ALA A 30 24.66 -1.38 -30.49
C ALA A 30 23.45 -0.97 -29.62
N SER A 31 22.28 -0.78 -30.26
CA SER A 31 21.01 -0.55 -29.58
C SER A 31 20.54 -1.75 -28.75
N ASP A 32 20.76 -2.97 -29.25
CA ASP A 32 20.37 -4.23 -28.61
C ASP A 32 21.27 -4.55 -27.41
N ALA A 33 22.57 -4.26 -27.54
CA ALA A 33 23.52 -4.35 -26.43
C ALA A 33 23.23 -3.33 -25.30
N SER A 34 22.80 -2.11 -25.66
CA SER A 34 22.41 -1.08 -24.68
C SER A 34 21.13 -1.46 -23.93
N GLY A 35 20.13 -2.01 -24.61
CA GLY A 35 18.88 -2.49 -23.99
C GLY A 35 19.13 -3.63 -23.00
N VAL A 36 19.98 -4.60 -23.37
CA VAL A 36 20.33 -5.73 -22.48
C VAL A 36 21.12 -5.27 -21.24
N LEU A 37 21.96 -4.24 -21.37
CA LEU A 37 22.70 -3.67 -20.23
C LEU A 37 21.77 -2.93 -19.27
N ASP A 38 20.77 -2.19 -19.79
CA ASP A 38 19.76 -1.50 -18.99
C ASP A 38 18.87 -2.49 -18.24
N GLU A 39 18.38 -3.55 -18.90
CA GLU A 39 17.58 -4.59 -18.27
C GLU A 39 18.35 -5.33 -17.16
N ARG A 40 19.62 -5.66 -17.39
CA ARG A 40 20.49 -6.27 -16.35
C ARG A 40 20.70 -5.35 -15.16
N HIS A 41 20.85 -4.04 -15.40
CA HIS A 41 21.02 -3.07 -14.33
C HIS A 41 19.75 -2.98 -13.48
N ARG A 42 18.58 -2.87 -14.11
CA ARG A 42 17.28 -2.85 -13.42
C ARG A 42 17.01 -4.11 -12.63
N LEU A 43 17.35 -5.29 -13.16
CA LEU A 43 17.26 -6.56 -12.44
C LEU A 43 18.15 -6.58 -11.19
N ALA A 44 19.37 -6.04 -11.29
CA ALA A 44 20.28 -5.95 -10.16
C ALA A 44 19.77 -4.96 -9.10
N GLU A 45 19.27 -3.80 -9.50
CA GLU A 45 18.65 -2.83 -8.59
C GLU A 45 17.41 -3.41 -7.91
N PHE A 46 16.58 -4.14 -8.64
CA PHE A 46 15.40 -4.80 -8.10
C PHE A 46 15.79 -5.89 -7.08
N ALA A 47 16.78 -6.71 -7.39
CA ALA A 47 17.30 -7.71 -6.44
C ALA A 47 17.85 -7.05 -5.17
N GLN A 48 18.55 -5.91 -5.30
CA GLN A 48 19.04 -5.13 -4.16
C GLN A 48 17.88 -4.57 -3.33
N LEU A 49 16.83 -4.06 -3.97
CA LEU A 49 15.62 -3.61 -3.28
C LEU A 49 15.01 -4.74 -2.46
N VAL A 50 14.77 -5.91 -3.05
CA VAL A 50 14.17 -7.07 -2.34
C VAL A 50 15.02 -7.49 -1.13
N GLN A 51 16.35 -7.52 -1.27
CA GLN A 51 17.25 -7.82 -0.16
C GLN A 51 17.18 -6.76 0.95
N ALA A 52 17.22 -5.48 0.58
CA ALA A 52 17.19 -4.39 1.53
C ALA A 52 15.83 -4.27 2.25
N LEU A 53 14.71 -4.55 1.56
CA LEU A 53 13.38 -4.67 2.17
C LEU A 53 13.34 -5.80 3.21
N SER A 54 13.97 -6.93 2.91
CA SER A 54 14.01 -8.08 3.82
C SER A 54 14.85 -7.81 5.07
N ALA A 55 15.94 -7.04 4.92
CA ALA A 55 16.86 -6.70 6.02
C ALA A 55 16.38 -5.53 6.89
N ALA A 56 15.46 -4.69 6.39
CA ALA A 56 15.00 -3.52 7.11
C ALA A 56 14.22 -3.86 8.39
N PRO A 57 14.44 -3.11 9.49
CA PRO A 57 14.03 -3.49 10.84
C PRO A 57 12.52 -3.33 11.09
N ASP A 58 11.88 -2.36 10.46
CA ASP A 58 10.46 -2.05 10.65
C ASP A 58 9.75 -1.70 9.33
N GLU A 59 8.42 -1.68 9.40
CA GLU A 59 7.54 -1.41 8.25
C GLU A 59 7.81 -0.04 7.62
N THR A 60 8.02 1.00 8.41
CA THR A 60 8.18 2.38 7.89
C THR A 60 9.45 2.47 7.05
N VAL A 61 10.55 1.89 7.53
CA VAL A 61 11.81 1.84 6.77
C VAL A 61 11.66 1.02 5.49
N ARG A 62 10.94 -0.11 5.53
CA ARG A 62 10.67 -0.92 4.33
C ARG A 62 9.85 -0.15 3.29
N LEU A 63 8.78 0.50 3.72
CA LEU A 63 7.93 1.27 2.82
C LEU A 63 8.68 2.45 2.21
N GLN A 64 9.48 3.19 3.01
CA GLN A 64 10.28 4.31 2.50
C GLN A 64 11.28 3.82 1.44
N LEU A 65 11.98 2.72 1.71
CA LEU A 65 12.91 2.14 0.76
C LEU A 65 12.25 1.74 -0.56
N ALA A 66 11.05 1.16 -0.51
CA ALA A 66 10.28 0.82 -1.70
C ALA A 66 9.85 2.07 -2.50
N VAL A 67 9.42 3.14 -1.82
CA VAL A 67 9.10 4.43 -2.45
C VAL A 67 10.35 5.03 -3.10
N ASP A 68 11.48 5.09 -2.40
CA ASP A 68 12.74 5.64 -2.92
C ASP A 68 13.27 4.84 -4.11
N SER A 69 13.14 3.52 -4.08
CA SER A 69 13.52 2.67 -5.22
C SER A 69 12.57 2.78 -6.41
N THR A 70 11.33 3.26 -6.21
CA THR A 70 10.42 3.53 -7.33
C THR A 70 10.99 4.57 -8.28
N VAL A 71 11.57 5.65 -7.73
CA VAL A 71 12.21 6.72 -8.50
C VAL A 71 13.47 6.23 -9.23
N LYS A 72 14.13 5.17 -8.75
CA LYS A 72 15.34 4.59 -9.39
C LYS A 72 14.98 3.60 -10.49
N LEU A 73 14.02 2.71 -10.21
CA LEU A 73 13.66 1.59 -11.07
C LEU A 73 12.75 2.00 -12.23
N VAL A 74 11.92 3.03 -12.04
CA VAL A 74 11.04 3.55 -13.09
C VAL A 74 11.72 4.74 -13.74
N THR A 75 12.26 4.53 -14.94
CA THR A 75 13.15 5.49 -15.62
C THR A 75 12.58 6.89 -15.76
N ARG A 76 11.26 7.02 -15.91
CA ARG A 76 10.57 8.30 -16.09
C ARG A 76 9.92 8.84 -14.81
N CYS A 77 10.12 8.17 -13.67
CA CYS A 77 9.59 8.62 -12.39
C CYS A 77 10.54 9.63 -11.76
N ASP A 78 10.05 10.84 -11.50
CA ASP A 78 10.82 11.86 -10.77
C ASP A 78 10.44 11.88 -9.29
N HIS A 79 9.17 11.58 -8.97
CA HIS A 79 8.65 11.60 -7.60
C HIS A 79 7.70 10.42 -7.38
N ALA A 80 7.72 9.84 -6.18
CA ALA A 80 6.83 8.75 -5.82
C ALA A 80 6.25 8.95 -4.40
N GLY A 81 5.04 8.47 -4.19
CA GLY A 81 4.37 8.53 -2.90
C GLY A 81 3.46 7.34 -2.67
N ILE A 82 3.24 6.98 -1.41
CA ILE A 82 2.28 5.95 -1.03
C ILE A 82 1.22 6.54 -0.12
N THR A 83 -0.03 6.39 -0.54
CA THR A 83 -1.21 6.74 0.25
C THR A 83 -1.88 5.48 0.73
N ILE A 84 -2.20 5.42 2.02
CA ILE A 84 -2.73 4.22 2.68
C ILE A 84 -4.13 4.45 3.20
N ASN A 85 -4.97 3.44 3.03
CA ASN A 85 -6.28 3.32 3.61
C ASN A 85 -6.19 2.85 5.06
N ALA A 86 -6.50 3.76 5.99
CA ALA A 86 -6.66 3.46 7.40
C ALA A 86 -8.13 3.54 7.82
N LYS A 87 -8.43 3.06 9.03
CA LYS A 87 -9.78 3.08 9.62
C LYS A 87 -10.45 4.47 9.65
N ARG A 88 -9.66 5.55 9.54
CA ARG A 88 -10.13 6.94 9.57
C ARG A 88 -10.14 7.63 8.20
N GLY A 89 -9.84 6.90 7.13
CA GLY A 89 -9.72 7.43 5.76
C GLY A 89 -8.32 7.26 5.17
N LEU A 90 -8.15 7.80 3.96
CA LEU A 90 -6.89 7.81 3.24
C LEU A 90 -5.96 8.91 3.79
N PHE A 91 -4.67 8.61 3.89
CA PHE A 91 -3.64 9.61 4.17
C PHE A 91 -2.33 9.23 3.48
N THR A 92 -1.57 10.25 3.07
CA THR A 92 -0.22 10.08 2.52
C THR A 92 0.70 9.61 3.64
N ARG A 93 1.28 8.41 3.50
CA ARG A 93 2.14 7.83 4.55
C ARG A 93 3.59 8.22 4.35
N LEU A 94 4.11 8.06 3.13
CA LEU A 94 5.51 8.29 2.79
C LEU A 94 5.63 8.82 1.36
N SER A 95 6.71 9.55 1.09
CA SER A 95 7.05 10.11 -0.21
C SER A 95 8.56 10.09 -0.43
N SER A 96 9.00 10.06 -1.69
CA SER A 96 10.41 10.18 -2.06
C SER A 96 10.97 11.58 -1.78
N ASP A 97 10.11 12.60 -1.85
CA ASP A 97 10.45 14.00 -1.68
C ASP A 97 9.21 14.88 -1.40
N ASP A 98 9.46 16.18 -1.19
CA ASP A 98 8.43 17.18 -0.91
C ASP A 98 7.43 17.37 -2.06
N VAL A 99 7.84 17.15 -3.32
CA VAL A 99 6.97 17.32 -4.48
C VAL A 99 5.96 16.19 -4.55
N GLY A 100 6.41 14.93 -4.44
CA GLY A 100 5.53 13.77 -4.36
C GLY A 100 4.58 13.86 -3.18
N GLN A 101 5.08 14.32 -2.03
CA GLN A 101 4.27 14.49 -0.82
C GLN A 101 3.17 15.52 -1.06
N ARG A 102 3.54 16.69 -1.57
CA ARG A 102 2.57 17.76 -1.81
C ARG A 102 1.54 17.39 -2.88
N ALA A 103 1.95 16.66 -3.92
CA ALA A 103 1.03 16.18 -4.95
C ALA A 103 -0.03 15.22 -4.37
N ASP A 104 0.40 14.28 -3.52
CA ASP A 104 -0.52 13.35 -2.83
C ASP A 104 -1.44 14.07 -1.83
N GLU A 105 -0.90 15.00 -1.02
CA GLU A 105 -1.69 15.81 -0.08
C GLU A 105 -2.78 16.61 -0.80
N LEU A 106 -2.45 17.20 -1.96
CA LEU A 106 -3.42 17.93 -2.76
C LEU A 106 -4.57 17.06 -3.25
N GLN A 107 -4.35 15.75 -3.50
CA GLN A 107 -5.45 14.85 -3.87
C GLN A 107 -6.45 14.74 -2.71
N LEU A 108 -5.93 14.54 -1.50
CA LEU A 108 -6.73 14.42 -0.28
C LEU A 108 -7.45 15.73 0.08
N GLU A 109 -6.75 16.86 0.01
CA GLU A 109 -7.29 18.20 0.31
C GLU A 109 -8.46 18.56 -0.62
N MET A 110 -8.37 18.19 -1.89
CA MET A 110 -9.39 18.51 -2.89
C MET A 110 -10.48 17.44 -3.03
N GLY A 111 -10.25 16.25 -2.48
CA GLY A 111 -11.13 15.10 -2.72
C GLY A 111 -11.17 14.69 -4.19
N GLU A 112 -10.10 14.97 -4.94
CA GLU A 112 -10.00 14.72 -6.37
C GLU A 112 -8.59 14.24 -6.72
N GLY A 113 -8.47 13.13 -7.43
CA GLY A 113 -7.19 12.66 -7.93
C GLY A 113 -7.17 11.14 -8.15
N PRO A 114 -6.28 10.66 -9.02
CA PRO A 114 -6.21 9.24 -9.37
C PRO A 114 -5.93 8.33 -8.18
N CYS A 115 -5.17 8.77 -7.17
CA CYS A 115 -4.95 7.94 -5.99
C CYS A 115 -6.25 7.62 -5.25
N LEU A 116 -7.20 8.56 -5.21
CA LEU A 116 -8.49 8.35 -4.56
C LEU A 116 -9.33 7.35 -5.35
N ASP A 117 -9.38 7.54 -6.67
CA ASP A 117 -10.11 6.67 -7.60
C ASP A 117 -9.52 5.25 -7.59
N VAL A 118 -8.19 5.10 -7.62
CA VAL A 118 -7.49 3.80 -7.51
C VAL A 118 -7.77 3.15 -6.16
N ALA A 119 -7.74 3.91 -5.07
CA ALA A 119 -8.04 3.36 -3.74
C ALA A 119 -9.48 2.84 -3.63
N GLN A 120 -10.41 3.38 -4.44
CA GLN A 120 -11.79 2.94 -4.49
C GLN A 120 -12.02 1.79 -5.47
N ASP A 121 -11.59 1.95 -6.72
CA ASP A 121 -11.95 1.08 -7.85
C ASP A 121 -10.91 -0.03 -8.10
N GLN A 122 -9.71 0.11 -7.51
CA GLN A 122 -8.59 -0.84 -7.62
C GLN A 122 -8.07 -1.07 -9.04
N ASP A 123 -8.31 -0.12 -9.94
CA ASP A 123 -7.78 -0.13 -11.31
C ASP A 123 -6.62 0.86 -11.43
N THR A 124 -5.51 0.45 -12.04
CA THR A 124 -4.37 1.34 -12.32
C THR A 124 -4.77 2.47 -13.26
N LEU A 125 -4.43 3.70 -12.90
CA LEU A 125 -4.73 4.90 -13.68
C LEU A 125 -3.46 5.61 -14.13
N VAL A 126 -3.42 5.99 -15.41
CA VAL A 126 -2.34 6.79 -16.00
C VAL A 126 -2.92 8.07 -16.57
N SER A 127 -2.23 9.18 -16.35
CA SER A 127 -2.47 10.46 -17.01
C SER A 127 -1.18 10.92 -17.68
N ALA A 128 -1.17 10.93 -19.01
CA ALA A 128 0.01 11.30 -19.79
C ALA A 128 0.26 12.82 -19.85
N ASP A 129 -0.74 13.65 -19.50
CA ASP A 129 -0.67 15.11 -19.58
C ASP A 129 -1.63 15.77 -18.56
N LEU A 130 -1.09 16.17 -17.41
CA LEU A 130 -1.86 16.85 -16.36
C LEU A 130 -2.36 18.24 -16.78
N ALA A 131 -1.77 18.87 -17.80
CA ALA A 131 -2.26 20.16 -18.30
C ALA A 131 -3.62 20.01 -19.02
N ARG A 132 -3.91 18.80 -19.51
CA ARG A 132 -5.12 18.47 -20.29
C ARG A 132 -6.00 17.42 -19.60
N GLU A 133 -5.69 17.07 -18.36
CA GLU A 133 -6.45 16.09 -17.60
C GLU A 133 -7.82 16.65 -17.20
N ARG A 134 -8.88 15.90 -17.53
CA ARG A 134 -10.28 16.32 -17.36
C ARG A 134 -11.05 15.47 -16.36
N ARG A 135 -10.49 14.33 -15.93
CA ARG A 135 -11.05 13.51 -14.85
C ARG A 135 -10.87 14.19 -13.50
N TRP A 136 -9.75 14.90 -13.34
CA TRP A 136 -9.35 15.57 -12.11
C TRP A 136 -8.99 17.06 -12.34
N PRO A 137 -9.88 17.88 -12.92
CA PRO A 137 -9.55 19.23 -13.42
C PRO A 137 -8.95 20.18 -12.37
N THR A 138 -9.36 20.12 -11.11
CA THR A 138 -8.87 21.07 -10.09
C THR A 138 -7.50 20.65 -9.58
N TRP A 139 -7.37 19.37 -9.25
CA TRP A 139 -6.12 18.78 -8.78
C TRP A 139 -5.02 18.82 -9.83
N ALA A 140 -5.29 18.32 -11.04
CA ALA A 140 -4.29 18.20 -12.10
C ALA A 140 -3.73 19.56 -12.51
N ALA A 141 -4.60 20.58 -12.69
CA ALA A 141 -4.18 21.93 -13.03
C ALA A 141 -3.30 22.57 -11.94
N ARG A 142 -3.60 22.29 -10.66
CA ARG A 142 -2.83 22.84 -9.55
C ARG A 142 -1.46 22.19 -9.42
N VAL A 143 -1.41 20.86 -9.42
CA VAL A 143 -0.16 20.10 -9.34
C VAL A 143 0.74 20.43 -10.53
N HIS A 144 0.19 20.51 -11.74
CA HIS A 144 0.92 20.92 -12.93
C HIS A 144 1.57 22.31 -12.76
N ARG A 145 0.78 23.31 -12.35
CA ARG A 145 1.24 24.70 -12.26
C ARG A 145 2.17 24.97 -11.07
N GLU A 146 1.88 24.39 -9.91
CA GLU A 146 2.58 24.70 -8.65
C GLU A 146 3.79 23.79 -8.42
N LEU A 147 3.77 22.56 -8.96
CA LEU A 147 4.78 21.54 -8.69
C LEU A 147 5.55 21.08 -9.94
N GLY A 148 5.14 21.50 -11.15
CA GLY A 148 5.86 21.19 -12.39
C GLY A 148 5.70 19.75 -12.88
N VAL A 149 4.71 19.03 -12.38
CA VAL A 149 4.41 17.65 -12.79
C VAL A 149 3.69 17.65 -14.14
N GLY A 150 4.20 16.87 -15.08
CA GLY A 150 3.66 16.73 -16.42
C GLY A 150 2.69 15.56 -16.58
N SER A 151 3.00 14.44 -15.95
CA SER A 151 2.22 13.21 -16.05
C SER A 151 2.26 12.45 -14.74
N MET A 152 1.35 11.49 -14.60
CA MET A 152 1.31 10.65 -13.42
C MET A 152 0.75 9.26 -13.69
N MET A 153 1.09 8.32 -12.81
CA MET A 153 0.47 7.00 -12.73
C MET A 153 0.15 6.68 -11.28
N SER A 154 -0.99 6.07 -11.01
CA SER A 154 -1.34 5.54 -9.69
C SER A 154 -1.73 4.07 -9.81
N VAL A 155 -1.07 3.24 -9.01
CA VAL A 155 -1.16 1.78 -9.03
C VAL A 155 -1.72 1.30 -7.69
N PRO A 156 -2.70 0.38 -7.67
CA PRO A 156 -3.28 -0.11 -6.42
C PRO A 156 -2.25 -0.93 -5.62
N VAL A 157 -2.14 -0.63 -4.33
CA VAL A 157 -1.47 -1.47 -3.34
C VAL A 157 -2.56 -2.28 -2.65
N HIS A 158 -2.90 -3.45 -3.21
CA HIS A 158 -3.98 -4.38 -2.82
C HIS A 158 -4.74 -4.06 -1.51
N THR A 159 -5.92 -3.43 -1.55
CA THR A 159 -6.74 -3.05 -0.36
C THR A 159 -6.07 -2.13 0.69
N TYR A 160 -4.76 -1.92 0.60
CA TYR A 160 -3.96 -1.08 1.49
C TYR A 160 -3.92 0.37 1.05
N GLY A 161 -4.12 0.67 -0.24
CA GLY A 161 -4.11 2.03 -0.77
C GLY A 161 -3.59 2.08 -2.20
N ALA A 162 -2.78 3.09 -2.51
CA ALA A 162 -2.20 3.29 -3.84
C ALA A 162 -0.77 3.83 -3.79
N LEU A 163 0.02 3.45 -4.78
CA LEU A 163 1.35 3.97 -5.09
C LEU A 163 1.20 5.00 -6.22
N SER A 164 1.54 6.25 -5.94
CA SER A 164 1.55 7.34 -6.92
C SER A 164 2.96 7.53 -7.46
N LEU A 165 3.09 7.69 -8.77
CA LEU A 165 4.32 8.02 -9.48
C LEU A 165 4.06 9.27 -10.32
N TYR A 166 5.00 10.20 -10.27
CA TYR A 166 4.90 11.50 -10.92
C TYR A 166 6.14 11.73 -11.79
N ALA A 167 5.92 12.25 -12.98
CA ALA A 167 6.99 12.67 -13.88
C ALA A 167 6.87 14.16 -14.18
N ARG A 168 8.00 14.84 -14.36
CA ARG A 168 8.07 16.25 -14.75
C ARG A 168 7.57 16.47 -16.18
N HIS A 169 7.39 17.75 -16.54
CA HIS A 169 6.94 18.12 -17.89
C HIS A 169 7.76 17.47 -19.01
N GLY A 170 7.03 16.95 -20.01
CA GLY A 170 7.60 16.30 -21.19
C GLY A 170 7.84 14.80 -21.05
N GLN A 171 7.71 14.24 -19.85
CA GLN A 171 7.81 12.79 -19.60
C GLN A 171 6.42 12.17 -19.40
N HIS A 172 6.25 10.92 -19.84
CA HIS A 172 5.03 10.13 -19.63
C HIS A 172 5.38 8.66 -19.43
N PHE A 173 4.60 7.97 -18.60
CA PHE A 173 4.80 6.56 -18.30
C PHE A 173 4.35 5.67 -19.47
N ASP A 174 5.22 4.75 -19.88
CA ASP A 174 4.91 3.73 -20.89
C ASP A 174 4.50 2.39 -20.24
N THR A 175 4.31 1.36 -21.07
CA THR A 175 3.90 0.03 -20.60
C THR A 175 4.94 -0.66 -19.71
N ASP A 176 6.22 -0.37 -19.91
CA ASP A 176 7.30 -0.94 -19.12
C ASP A 176 7.35 -0.27 -17.74
N ASP A 177 7.24 1.07 -17.70
CA ASP A 177 7.09 1.82 -16.44
C ASP A 177 5.89 1.31 -15.62
N VAL A 178 4.76 1.05 -16.28
CA VAL A 178 3.55 0.49 -15.66
C VAL A 178 3.84 -0.89 -15.07
N ALA A 179 4.54 -1.78 -15.78
CA ALA A 179 4.88 -3.11 -15.30
C ALA A 179 5.80 -3.08 -14.07
N VAL A 180 6.80 -2.20 -14.05
CA VAL A 180 7.67 -1.98 -12.90
C VAL A 180 6.87 -1.42 -11.72
N GLY A 181 5.98 -0.45 -11.95
CA GLY A 181 5.09 0.11 -10.92
C GLY A 181 4.22 -0.95 -10.24
N HIS A 182 3.63 -1.87 -11.01
CA HIS A 182 2.87 -3.01 -10.46
C HIS A 182 3.73 -3.95 -9.64
N THR A 183 4.97 -4.21 -10.08
CA THR A 183 5.90 -5.08 -9.36
C THR A 183 6.24 -4.51 -7.98
N ILE A 184 6.47 -3.20 -7.91
CA ILE A 184 6.73 -2.49 -6.65
C ILE A 184 5.46 -2.46 -5.77
N ALA A 185 4.30 -2.15 -6.35
CA ALA A 185 3.03 -2.16 -5.63
C ALA A 185 2.70 -3.53 -5.01
N ALA A 186 3.02 -4.62 -5.71
CA ALA A 186 2.89 -5.98 -5.17
C ALA A 186 3.82 -6.22 -3.98
N HIS A 187 5.06 -5.73 -4.01
CA HIS A 187 5.99 -5.83 -2.88
C HIS A 187 5.51 -5.01 -1.68
N LEU A 188 5.01 -3.79 -1.91
CA LEU A 188 4.41 -2.96 -0.88
C LEU A 188 3.24 -3.69 -0.20
N ALA A 189 2.38 -4.36 -0.98
CA ALA A 189 1.28 -5.14 -0.42
C ALA A 189 1.77 -6.29 0.48
N VAL A 190 2.86 -6.98 0.12
CA VAL A 190 3.46 -8.03 0.96
C VAL A 190 4.01 -7.47 2.26
N VAL A 191 4.74 -6.35 2.20
CA VAL A 191 5.26 -5.65 3.39
C VAL A 191 4.13 -5.29 4.34
N MET A 192 3.06 -4.67 3.81
CA MET A 192 1.89 -4.26 4.59
C MET A 192 1.11 -5.45 5.18
N THR A 193 1.00 -6.56 4.43
CA THR A 193 0.34 -7.77 4.92
C THR A 193 1.12 -8.38 6.08
N THR A 194 2.43 -8.52 5.91
CA THR A 194 3.32 -9.09 6.93
C THR A 194 3.30 -8.26 8.21
N ALA A 195 3.31 -6.93 8.10
CA ALA A 195 3.24 -6.05 9.26
C ALA A 195 1.92 -6.20 10.02
N ARG A 196 0.78 -6.25 9.31
CA ARG A 196 -0.53 -6.50 9.95
C ARG A 196 -0.59 -7.87 10.62
N GLU A 197 -0.03 -8.92 10.02
CA GLU A 197 0.02 -10.26 10.62
C GLU A 197 0.84 -10.27 11.91
N ILE A 198 2.01 -9.62 11.91
CA ILE A 198 2.86 -9.47 13.11
C ILE A 198 2.11 -8.71 14.21
N ASP A 199 1.43 -7.61 13.87
CA ASP A 199 0.61 -6.85 14.82
C ASP A 199 -0.54 -7.70 15.40
N HIS A 200 -1.24 -8.45 14.55
CA HIS A 200 -2.31 -9.35 14.98
C HIS A 200 -1.81 -10.46 15.91
N LEU A 201 -0.65 -11.06 15.60
CA LEU A 201 -0.01 -12.06 16.45
C LEU A 201 0.44 -11.45 17.79
N GLY A 202 1.03 -10.25 17.76
CA GLY A 202 1.41 -9.51 18.96
C GLY A 202 0.20 -9.25 19.87
N LEU A 203 -0.89 -8.74 19.31
CA LEU A 203 -2.14 -8.53 20.04
C LEU A 203 -2.73 -9.84 20.60
N ALA A 204 -2.69 -10.93 19.84
CA ALA A 204 -3.13 -12.25 20.29
C ALA A 204 -2.28 -12.78 21.45
N LEU A 205 -0.96 -12.57 21.41
CA LEU A 205 -0.04 -12.95 22.49
C LEU A 205 -0.28 -12.13 23.75
N VAL A 206 -0.42 -10.80 23.63
CA VAL A 206 -0.77 -9.92 24.76
C VAL A 206 -2.08 -10.37 25.38
N SER A 207 -3.10 -10.63 24.56
CA SER A 207 -4.39 -11.14 25.01
C SER A 207 -4.25 -12.45 25.79
N ARG A 208 -3.50 -13.42 25.26
CA ARG A 208 -3.26 -14.70 25.92
C ARG A 208 -2.52 -14.56 27.26
N ILE A 209 -1.54 -13.67 27.35
CA ILE A 209 -0.79 -13.41 28.59
C ILE A 209 -1.70 -12.83 29.66
N VAL A 210 -2.53 -11.84 29.29
CA VAL A 210 -3.46 -11.19 30.22
C VAL A 210 -4.55 -12.18 30.68
N ILE A 211 -5.14 -12.94 29.75
CA ILE A 211 -6.14 -13.97 30.05
C ILE A 211 -5.56 -15.04 30.98
N GLY A 212 -4.38 -15.59 30.66
CA GLY A 212 -3.73 -16.60 31.51
C GLY A 212 -3.38 -16.07 32.90
N ARG A 213 -3.05 -14.78 33.04
CA ARG A 213 -2.85 -14.14 34.34
C ARG A 213 -4.16 -14.06 35.14
N ALA A 214 -5.28 -13.72 34.50
CA ALA A 214 -6.58 -13.71 35.15
C ALA A 214 -7.04 -15.12 35.54
N GLU A 215 -6.86 -16.12 34.67
CA GLU A 215 -7.09 -17.53 34.97
C GLU A 215 -6.29 -17.96 36.20
N GLY A 216 -5.00 -17.65 36.28
CA GLY A 216 -4.17 -17.99 37.44
C GLY A 216 -4.69 -17.40 38.76
N ILE A 217 -5.22 -16.17 38.73
CA ILE A 217 -5.87 -15.55 39.91
C ILE A 217 -7.17 -16.29 40.26
N LEU A 218 -7.98 -16.65 39.27
CA LEU A 218 -9.22 -17.38 39.49
C LEU A 218 -8.97 -18.80 40.02
N MET A 219 -7.98 -19.50 39.48
CA MET A 219 -7.55 -20.81 39.94
C MET A 219 -7.15 -20.77 41.41
N GLU A 220 -6.34 -19.76 41.81
CA GLU A 220 -5.92 -19.57 43.21
C GLU A 220 -7.08 -19.23 44.14
N ARG A 221 -8.01 -18.37 43.70
CA ARG A 221 -9.08 -17.84 44.56
C ARG A 221 -10.31 -18.73 44.67
N LEU A 222 -10.62 -19.48 43.62
CA LEU A 222 -11.84 -20.25 43.50
C LEU A 222 -11.58 -21.77 43.46
N ASP A 223 -10.33 -22.20 43.63
CA ASP A 223 -9.90 -23.60 43.54
C ASP A 223 -10.38 -24.27 42.22
N LEU A 224 -10.21 -23.52 41.13
CA LEU A 224 -10.58 -23.95 39.78
C LEU A 224 -9.36 -24.51 39.05
N ASP A 225 -9.59 -25.47 38.16
CA ASP A 225 -8.63 -25.78 37.11
C ASP A 225 -8.69 -24.72 35.99
N ALA A 226 -7.72 -24.77 35.07
CA ALA A 226 -7.60 -23.79 33.99
C ALA A 226 -8.85 -23.75 33.11
N ASP A 227 -9.42 -24.91 32.77
CA ASP A 227 -10.62 -25.00 31.94
C ASP A 227 -11.82 -24.32 32.62
N ARG A 228 -12.05 -24.58 33.92
CA ARG A 228 -13.12 -23.94 34.67
C ARG A 228 -12.89 -22.45 34.92
N ALA A 229 -11.64 -22.01 35.06
CA ALA A 229 -11.30 -20.59 35.17
C ALA A 229 -11.58 -19.84 33.85
N PHE A 230 -11.22 -20.42 32.70
CA PHE A 230 -11.54 -19.84 31.40
C PHE A 230 -13.06 -19.80 31.14
N ASP A 231 -13.78 -20.87 31.49
CA ASP A 231 -15.24 -20.91 31.41
C ASP A 231 -15.90 -19.86 32.31
N TYR A 232 -15.33 -19.59 33.49
CA TYR A 232 -15.78 -18.50 34.35
C TYR A 232 -15.63 -17.14 33.66
N LEU A 233 -14.46 -16.84 33.09
CA LEU A 233 -14.24 -15.61 32.31
C LEU A 233 -15.24 -15.49 31.14
N ARG A 234 -15.50 -16.59 30.44
CA ARG A 234 -16.45 -16.65 29.33
C ARG A 234 -17.89 -16.36 29.79
N ARG A 235 -18.29 -16.89 30.95
CA ARG A 235 -19.60 -16.62 31.55
C ARG A 235 -19.75 -15.16 31.94
N VAL A 236 -18.78 -14.59 32.66
CA VAL A 236 -18.79 -13.15 33.03
C VAL A 236 -18.89 -12.28 31.78
N SER A 237 -18.07 -12.56 30.76
CA SER A 237 -18.10 -11.89 29.45
C SER A 237 -19.50 -11.93 28.83
N SER A 238 -20.11 -13.12 28.76
CA SER A 238 -21.44 -13.27 28.18
C SER A 238 -22.56 -12.57 28.96
N GLN A 239 -22.49 -12.55 30.29
CA GLN A 239 -23.53 -11.97 31.14
C GLN A 239 -23.43 -10.45 31.22
N THR A 240 -22.21 -9.91 31.18
CA THR A 240 -21.96 -8.46 31.26
C THR A 240 -21.91 -7.79 29.88
N ASN A 241 -21.83 -8.57 28.80
CA ASN A 241 -21.59 -8.10 27.44
C ASN A 241 -20.31 -7.23 27.31
N VAL A 242 -19.30 -7.54 28.12
CA VAL A 242 -17.97 -6.93 28.09
C VAL A 242 -17.00 -7.93 27.47
N LYS A 243 -16.00 -7.46 26.71
CA LYS A 243 -15.04 -8.37 26.07
C LYS A 243 -14.26 -9.13 27.14
N LEU A 244 -14.02 -10.41 26.89
CA LEU A 244 -13.29 -11.30 27.80
C LEU A 244 -11.92 -10.71 28.20
N ILE A 245 -11.20 -10.11 27.25
CA ILE A 245 -9.90 -9.48 27.52
C ILE A 245 -10.01 -8.32 28.51
N ASP A 246 -11.06 -7.49 28.43
CA ASP A 246 -11.26 -6.35 29.33
C ASP A 246 -11.56 -6.84 30.76
N ILE A 247 -12.31 -7.95 30.89
CA ILE A 247 -12.57 -8.62 32.18
C ILE A 247 -11.28 -9.22 32.74
N ALA A 248 -10.49 -9.88 31.90
CA ALA A 248 -9.21 -10.44 32.30
C ALA A 248 -8.24 -9.33 32.75
N GLU A 249 -8.20 -8.19 32.07
CA GLU A 249 -7.45 -7.01 32.50
C GLU A 249 -7.94 -6.48 33.85
N GLU A 250 -9.24 -6.38 34.04
CA GLU A 250 -9.83 -5.93 35.31
C GLU A 250 -9.42 -6.84 36.47
N ILE A 251 -9.53 -8.15 36.30
CA ILE A 251 -9.11 -9.14 37.30
C ILE A 251 -7.59 -9.08 37.52
N ALA A 252 -6.80 -9.01 36.44
CA ALA A 252 -5.34 -8.96 36.54
C ALA A 252 -4.82 -7.70 37.26
N ARG A 253 -5.56 -6.59 37.15
CA ARG A 253 -5.26 -5.29 37.76
C ARG A 253 -5.79 -5.15 39.18
N SER A 254 -7.09 -5.37 39.38
CA SER A 254 -7.78 -5.19 40.66
C SER A 254 -7.55 -6.37 41.63
N ARG A 255 -7.24 -7.55 41.08
CA ARG A 255 -7.26 -8.84 41.79
C ARG A 255 -8.62 -9.14 42.47
N ALA A 256 -9.68 -8.43 42.08
CA ALA A 256 -11.03 -8.63 42.57
C ALA A 256 -11.79 -9.56 41.63
N LEU A 257 -12.69 -10.37 42.19
CA LEU A 257 -13.56 -11.25 41.43
C LEU A 257 -14.79 -10.47 40.94
N PRO A 258 -15.19 -10.58 39.66
CA PRO A 258 -16.43 -10.00 39.18
C PRO A 258 -17.62 -10.59 39.94
N HIS A 259 -18.50 -9.74 40.46
CA HIS A 259 -19.73 -10.20 41.08
C HIS A 259 -20.69 -10.68 39.97
N LEU A 260 -20.80 -12.00 39.81
CA LEU A 260 -21.87 -12.62 39.03
C LEU A 260 -23.16 -12.54 39.88
N ALA A 261 -24.19 -11.88 39.35
CA ALA A 261 -25.52 -11.83 39.96
C ALA A 261 -26.30 -13.14 39.72
#